data_AF-A0A5B7J664-F1
#
_entry.id   AF-A0A5B7J664-F1
#
_cell.length_a   1.000
_cell.length_b   1.000
_cell.length_c   1.000
_cell.angle_alpha   90.00
_cell.angle_beta   90.00
_cell.angle_gamma   90.00
#
_symmetry.space_group_name_H-M   'P 1'
#
loop_
_entity.id
_entity.type
_entity.pdbx_description
1 polymer ?
#
loop_
_entity_poly.entity_id
_entity_poly.type
_entity_poly.pdbx_seq_one_letter_code
_entity_poly.pdbx_strand_id
1 'polypeptide(L)' 'MRSWGVHVSIIEPGNFIAGTSIFTEASIREMAAKMWDSMDPEVKADYGRERFEARVKLMKSYATSGVFLWF' A
#
# COMPACT_ATOMS: atom_id res chain seq x y z
N MET A 1 -1.62 2.35 -10.56
CA MET A 1 -1.42 1.44 -11.71
C MET A 1 -2.76 0.90 -12.14
N ARG A 2 -3.21 1.19 -13.35
CA ARG A 2 -4.63 1.02 -13.71
C ARG A 2 -4.89 -0.28 -14.43
N SER A 3 -5.86 -0.99 -13.90
CA SER A 3 -6.58 -2.07 -14.57
C SER A 3 -7.92 -1.57 -15.14
N TRP A 4 -8.41 -0.41 -14.67
CA TRP A 4 -9.81 0.03 -14.82
C TRP A 4 -10.00 1.41 -15.47
N GLY A 5 -8.97 1.97 -16.12
CA GLY A 5 -9.08 3.28 -16.77
C GLY A 5 -9.18 4.51 -15.84
N VAL A 6 -9.26 4.36 -14.52
CA VAL A 6 -9.55 5.47 -13.57
C VAL A 6 -8.37 6.37 -13.16
N HIS A 7 -8.52 7.68 -13.42
CA HIS A 7 -7.89 8.89 -12.81
C HIS A 7 -7.39 8.84 -11.34
N VAL A 8 -6.27 8.22 -10.93
CA VAL A 8 -5.80 8.30 -9.52
C VAL A 8 -4.48 9.07 -9.35
N SER A 9 -4.50 10.08 -8.48
CA SER A 9 -3.33 10.82 -7.97
C SER A 9 -3.24 10.71 -6.44
N ILE A 10 -2.05 10.52 -5.90
CA ILE A 10 -1.77 10.49 -4.45
C ILE A 10 -0.81 11.64 -4.15
N ILE A 11 -1.18 12.50 -3.20
CA ILE A 11 -0.35 13.62 -2.75
C ILE A 11 0.08 13.31 -1.32
N GLU A 12 1.38 13.11 -1.14
CA GLU A 12 2.00 12.89 0.17
C GLU A 12 3.02 14.01 0.44
N PRO A 13 3.05 14.61 1.64
CA PRO A 13 4.17 15.45 2.06
C PRO A 13 5.45 14.59 2.15
N GLY A 14 6.53 15.05 1.50
CA GLY A 14 7.76 14.27 1.33
C GLY A 14 8.35 13.73 2.63
N ASN A 15 8.69 12.43 2.64
CA ASN A 15 9.29 11.67 3.75
C ASN A 15 8.56 11.78 5.10
N PHE A 16 7.25 12.04 5.09
CA PHE A 16 6.46 12.15 6.31
C PHE A 16 6.32 10.80 7.03
N ILE A 17 6.26 9.70 6.28
CA ILE A 17 6.06 8.36 6.82
C ILE A 17 7.23 7.90 7.71
N ALA A 18 8.46 7.88 7.18
CA ALA A 18 9.63 7.43 7.95
C ALA A 18 10.01 8.43 9.05
N GLY A 19 9.81 9.73 8.82
CA GLY A 19 10.13 10.78 9.80
C GLY A 19 9.20 10.82 11.02
N THR A 20 7.96 10.33 10.91
CA THR A 20 6.97 10.41 12.00
C THR A 20 6.64 9.07 12.66
N SER A 21 7.08 7.94 12.07
CA SER A 21 6.68 6.60 12.51
C SER A 21 5.16 6.37 12.52
N ILE A 22 4.39 7.14 11.75
CA ILE A 22 2.93 6.98 11.62
C ILE A 22 2.53 5.59 11.09
N PHE A 23 3.42 4.97 10.32
CA PHE A 23 3.33 3.57 9.94
C PHE A 23 4.49 2.78 10.52
N THR A 24 4.16 1.68 11.19
CA THR A 24 5.11 0.67 11.65
C THR A 24 4.90 -0.60 10.85
N GLU A 25 5.90 -1.49 10.82
CA GLU A 25 5.71 -2.78 10.14
C GLU A 25 4.53 -3.58 10.73
N ALA A 26 4.35 -3.52 12.04
CA ALA A 26 3.25 -4.17 12.74
C ALA A 26 1.90 -3.60 12.30
N SER A 27 1.74 -2.27 12.29
CA SER A 27 0.48 -1.65 11.88
C SER A 27 0.19 -1.89 10.40
N ILE A 28 1.20 -1.88 9.53
CA ILE A 28 1.07 -2.24 8.11
C ILE A 28 0.57 -3.67 7.95
N ARG A 29 1.13 -4.63 8.71
CA ARG A 29 0.72 -6.04 8.65
C ARG A 29 -0.74 -6.22 9.08
N GLU A 30 -1.13 -5.60 10.18
CA GLU A 30 -2.50 -5.69 10.71
C GLU A 30 -3.52 -5.08 9.74
N MET A 31 -3.25 -3.88 9.23
CA MET A 31 -4.11 -3.23 8.23
C MET A 31 -4.19 -4.03 6.93
N ALA A 32 -3.08 -4.62 6.48
CA ALA A 32 -3.08 -5.46 5.27
C ALA A 32 -3.95 -6.71 5.44
N ALA A 33 -3.86 -7.39 6.60
CA ALA A 33 -4.72 -8.55 6.89
C ALA A 33 -6.19 -8.14 6.89
N LYS A 34 -6.54 -7.10 7.65
CA LYS A 34 -7.90 -6.59 7.73
C LYS A 34 -8.45 -6.19 6.35
N MET A 35 -7.65 -5.46 5.57
CA MET A 35 -8.04 -4.99 4.24
C MET A 35 -8.27 -6.15 3.28
N TRP A 36 -7.38 -7.15 3.26
CA TRP A 36 -7.59 -8.33 2.45
C TRP A 36 -8.84 -9.07 2.89
N ASP A 37 -8.97 -9.37 4.18
CA ASP A 37 -10.08 -10.20 4.67
C ASP A 37 -11.44 -9.53 4.43
N SER A 38 -11.51 -8.20 4.55
CA SER A 38 -12.75 -7.43 4.31
C SER A 38 -13.11 -7.22 2.84
N MET A 39 -12.23 -7.53 1.88
CA MET A 39 -12.56 -7.39 0.45
C MET A 39 -13.55 -8.45 0.00
N ASP A 40 -14.46 -8.03 -0.89
CA ASP A 40 -15.38 -8.93 -1.56
C ASP A 40 -14.62 -9.99 -2.39
N PRO A 41 -15.16 -11.23 -2.53
CA PRO A 41 -14.50 -12.29 -3.30
C PRO A 41 -14.17 -11.88 -4.74
N GLU A 42 -15.02 -11.09 -5.39
CA GLU A 42 -14.81 -10.57 -6.74
C GLU A 42 -13.57 -9.65 -6.79
N VAL A 43 -13.45 -8.72 -5.84
CA VAL A 43 -12.29 -7.82 -5.75
C VAL A 43 -10.99 -8.60 -5.48
N LYS A 44 -11.05 -9.63 -4.63
CA LYS A 44 -9.91 -10.52 -4.38
C LYS A 44 -9.47 -11.25 -5.66
N ALA A 45 -10.41 -11.72 -6.46
CA ALA A 45 -10.15 -12.39 -7.73
C ALA A 45 -9.56 -11.43 -8.77
N ASP A 46 -10.13 -10.24 -8.91
CA ASP A 46 -9.70 -9.23 -9.87
C ASP A 46 -8.29 -8.71 -9.63
N TYR A 47 -7.95 -8.44 -8.37
CA TYR A 47 -6.66 -7.87 -8.01
C TYR A 47 -5.59 -8.94 -7.75
N GLY A 48 -5.99 -10.11 -7.22
CA GLY A 48 -5.10 -11.22 -6.90
C GLY A 48 -4.25 -10.99 -5.65
N ARG A 49 -4.00 -12.09 -4.92
CA ARG A 49 -3.25 -12.08 -3.66
C ARG A 49 -1.80 -11.65 -3.84
N GLU A 50 -1.14 -12.14 -4.88
CA GLU A 50 0.27 -11.85 -5.16
C GLU A 50 0.51 -10.34 -5.38
N ARG A 51 -0.34 -9.71 -6.21
CA ARG A 51 -0.25 -8.27 -6.49
C ARG A 51 -0.52 -7.44 -5.23
N PHE A 52 -1.47 -7.86 -4.41
CA PHE A 52 -1.75 -7.24 -3.13
C PHE A 52 -0.52 -7.31 -2.21
N GLU A 53 0.07 -8.49 -2.04
CA GLU A 53 1.24 -8.69 -1.19
C GLU A 53 2.47 -7.92 -1.69
N ALA A 54 2.66 -7.80 -3.01
CA ALA A 54 3.69 -6.95 -3.60
C ALA A 54 3.52 -5.47 -3.21
N ARG A 55 2.27 -4.98 -3.11
CA ARG A 55 1.98 -3.61 -2.64
C ARG A 55 2.21 -3.44 -1.15
N VAL A 56 1.86 -4.45 -0.35
CA VAL A 56 2.14 -4.43 1.09
C VAL A 56 3.65 -4.40 1.34
N LYS A 57 4.44 -5.18 0.59
CA LYS A 57 5.90 -5.15 0.65
C LYS A 57 6.47 -3.78 0.31
N LEU A 58 5.93 -3.12 -0.71
CA LEU A 58 6.30 -1.76 -1.07
C LEU A 58 5.97 -0.77 0.06
N MET A 59 4.78 -0.86 0.67
CA MET A 59 4.40 -0.01 1.80
C MET A 59 5.34 -0.18 3.00
N LYS A 60 5.78 -1.41 3.28
CA LYS A 60 6.77 -1.67 4.34
C LYS A 60 8.10 -0.97 4.07
N SER A 61 8.54 -0.90 2.81
CA SER A 61 9.77 -0.15 2.46
C SER A 61 9.61 1.35 2.71
N TYR A 62 8.41 1.92 2.52
CA TYR A 62 8.17 3.33 2.80
C TYR A 62 8.25 3.66 4.29
N ALA A 63 7.86 2.73 5.16
CA ALA A 63 8.00 2.88 6.61
C ALA A 63 9.46 2.98 7.07
N THR A 64 10.41 2.42 6.31
CA THR A 64 11.83 2.40 6.68
C THR A 64 12.67 3.43 5.93
N SER A 65 12.42 3.62 4.62
CA SER A 65 13.24 4.48 3.75
C SER A 65 12.53 5.72 3.22
N GLY A 66 11.25 5.92 3.56
CA GLY A 66 10.40 6.93 2.94
C GLY A 66 9.99 6.56 1.50
N VAL A 67 9.23 7.44 0.86
CA VAL A 67 8.81 7.28 -0.54
C VAL A 67 9.84 7.88 -1.48
N PHE A 68 10.39 7.06 -2.38
CA PHE A 68 11.18 7.52 -3.51
C PHE A 68 10.28 7.70 -4.73
N LEU A 69 10.06 8.95 -5.12
CA LEU A 69 9.46 9.29 -6.40
C LEU A 69 10.60 9.49 -7.41
N TRP A 70 10.75 8.56 -8.36
CA TRP A 70 11.50 8.86 -9.58
C TRP A 70 10.63 9.79 -10.42
N PHE A 71 11.10 11.02 -10.63
CA PHE A 71 10.53 11.95 -11.62
C PHE A 71 10.85 11.48 -13.03
#